data_AF-A0A2G2AA86-F1
#
_entry.id   AF-A0A2G2AA86-F1
#
_cell.length_a   1.000
_cell.length_b   1.000
_cell.length_c   1.000
_cell.angle_alpha   90.00
_cell.angle_beta   90.00
_cell.angle_gamma   90.00
#
_symmetry.space_group_name_H-M   'P 1'
#
loop_
_entity.id
_entity.type
_entity.pdbx_description
1 polymer ?
#
loop_
_entity_poly.entity_id
_entity_poly.type
_entity_poly.pdbx_seq_one_letter_code
_entity_poly.pdbx_strand_id
1 'polypeptide(L)'
;MAYIRKRLGKWQCVIRIKGKPATTKTFLIKKDAQLWGKKTELNFFREDNDIQKNHYLLFKECLERYRDEIVIHKRSRVMETKLISYLLKESFVSYKLNFVDSRVVAQYRDRALKTLKSSSVRRRLAIISHMYTIAKKEWGYKIENPVLNIRKPRSPEPRNRRFADHELDKLVKGNRTSPKLRSIIQIALETAMRQSEILRVKPEDINGNILFIPITKTKPRTIPLTLKAISLLNNAELPFNITGNALSKQFRKLCKHYGIEDA
;
A
#
# COMPACT_ATOMS: atom_id res chain seq x y z
N MET A 1 -42.39 -19.70 -14.49
CA MET A 1 -42.82 -20.61 -13.41
C MET A 1 -42.52 -22.05 -13.80
N ALA A 2 -42.13 -22.87 -12.83
CA ALA A 2 -41.84 -24.28 -12.96
C ALA A 2 -43.15 -25.06 -13.06
N TYR A 3 -43.30 -25.81 -14.14
CA TYR A 3 -44.45 -26.67 -14.39
C TYR A 3 -43.98 -28.13 -14.41
N ILE A 4 -44.72 -28.99 -13.71
CA ILE A 4 -44.40 -30.42 -13.58
C ILE A 4 -45.47 -31.23 -14.29
N ARG A 5 -45.04 -32.11 -15.20
CA ARG A 5 -45.92 -33.04 -15.94
C ARG A 5 -45.39 -34.46 -15.90
N LYS A 6 -46.29 -35.43 -16.08
CA LYS A 6 -45.92 -36.83 -16.26
C LYS A 6 -45.72 -37.11 -17.76
N ARG A 7 -44.59 -37.72 -18.13
CA ARG A 7 -44.28 -38.09 -19.52
C ARG A 7 -43.55 -39.43 -19.55
N LEU A 8 -44.06 -40.41 -20.31
CA LEU A 8 -43.46 -41.75 -20.45
C LEU A 8 -43.12 -42.40 -19.09
N GLY A 9 -44.06 -42.36 -18.14
CA GLY A 9 -43.87 -42.93 -16.80
C GLY A 9 -42.96 -42.14 -15.85
N LYS A 10 -42.27 -41.09 -16.32
CA LYS A 10 -41.35 -40.25 -15.54
C LYS A 10 -41.95 -38.86 -15.25
N TRP A 11 -41.43 -38.18 -14.24
CA TRP A 11 -41.83 -36.82 -13.86
C TRP A 11 -40.91 -35.79 -14.51
N GLN A 12 -41.44 -34.98 -15.42
CA GLN A 12 -40.70 -33.90 -16.08
C GLN A 12 -41.00 -32.56 -15.43
N CYS A 13 -39.96 -31.83 -15.03
CA CYS A 13 -40.04 -30.43 -14.62
C CYS A 13 -39.56 -29.53 -15.76
N VAL A 14 -40.38 -28.55 -16.14
CA VAL A 14 -40.13 -27.59 -17.22
C VAL A 14 -40.16 -26.19 -16.62
N ILE A 15 -39.07 -25.44 -16.81
CA ILE A 15 -38.93 -24.09 -16.28
C ILE A 15 -38.88 -23.12 -17.44
N ARG A 16 -39.83 -22.18 -17.45
CA ARG A 16 -39.91 -21.08 -18.42
C ARG A 16 -39.86 -19.76 -17.66
N ILE A 17 -38.84 -18.96 -17.92
CA ILE A 17 -38.61 -17.63 -17.36
C ILE A 17 -38.31 -16.68 -18.53
N LYS A 18 -38.83 -15.46 -18.47
CA LYS A 18 -38.67 -14.45 -19.53
C LYS A 18 -37.18 -14.13 -19.71
N GLY A 19 -36.67 -14.21 -20.95
CA GLY A 19 -35.27 -13.88 -21.27
C GLY A 19 -34.23 -14.99 -21.05
N LYS A 20 -34.62 -16.19 -20.61
CA LYS A 20 -33.72 -17.35 -20.46
C LYS A 20 -34.21 -18.57 -21.26
N PRO A 21 -33.30 -19.45 -21.74
CA PRO A 21 -33.70 -20.65 -22.47
C PRO A 21 -34.53 -21.60 -21.59
N ALA A 22 -35.54 -22.22 -22.18
CA ALA A 22 -36.39 -23.17 -21.48
C ALA A 22 -35.57 -24.37 -21.00
N THR A 23 -35.49 -24.57 -19.69
CA THR A 23 -34.73 -25.68 -19.10
C THR A 23 -35.69 -26.79 -18.70
N THR A 24 -35.40 -28.03 -19.09
CA THR A 24 -36.24 -29.19 -18.75
C THR A 24 -35.40 -30.32 -18.18
N LYS A 25 -35.94 -31.01 -17.17
CA LYS A 25 -35.28 -32.19 -16.59
C LYS A 25 -36.32 -33.22 -16.13
N THR A 26 -36.01 -34.50 -16.33
CA THR A 26 -36.87 -35.63 -15.97
C THR A 26 -36.33 -36.38 -14.75
N PHE A 27 -37.23 -36.82 -13.89
CA PHE A 27 -36.97 -37.50 -12.62
C PHE A 27 -37.86 -38.74 -12.48
N LEU A 28 -37.43 -39.70 -11.66
CA LEU A 28 -38.24 -40.87 -11.31
C LEU A 28 -39.27 -40.53 -10.22
N ILE A 29 -38.91 -39.65 -9.29
CA ILE A 29 -39.74 -39.28 -8.14
C ILE A 29 -40.31 -37.86 -8.31
N LYS A 30 -41.61 -37.68 -8.03
CA LYS A 30 -42.31 -36.38 -8.14
C LYS A 30 -41.71 -35.31 -7.22
N LYS A 31 -41.34 -35.71 -5.99
CA LYS A 31 -40.71 -34.81 -5.00
C LYS A 31 -39.38 -34.24 -5.50
N ASP A 32 -38.56 -35.04 -6.15
CA ASP A 32 -37.27 -34.58 -6.70
C ASP A 32 -37.48 -33.56 -7.82
N ALA A 33 -38.47 -33.78 -8.68
CA ALA A 33 -38.86 -32.82 -9.72
C ALA A 33 -39.33 -31.48 -9.12
N GLN A 34 -40.06 -31.52 -8.01
CA GLN A 34 -40.49 -30.32 -7.27
C GLN A 34 -39.32 -29.59 -6.62
N LEU A 35 -38.44 -30.30 -5.92
CA LEU A 35 -37.27 -29.73 -5.27
C LEU A 35 -36.31 -29.11 -6.28
N TRP A 36 -36.06 -29.80 -7.40
CA TRP A 36 -35.25 -29.27 -8.48
C TRP A 36 -35.88 -28.03 -9.13
N GLY A 37 -37.20 -28.04 -9.34
CA GLY A 37 -37.95 -26.88 -9.82
C GLY A 37 -37.75 -25.66 -8.92
N LYS A 38 -38.03 -25.80 -7.62
CA LYS A 38 -37.84 -24.72 -6.63
C LYS A 38 -36.40 -24.24 -6.55
N LYS A 39 -35.41 -25.14 -6.52
CA LYS A 39 -33.98 -24.79 -6.44
C LYS A 39 -33.54 -23.99 -7.67
N THR A 40 -34.02 -24.39 -8.85
CA THR A 40 -33.61 -23.78 -10.11
C THR A 40 -34.30 -22.43 -10.31
N GLU A 41 -35.58 -22.28 -9.96
CA GLU A 41 -36.24 -20.97 -9.89
C GLU A 41 -35.55 -20.02 -8.91
N LEU A 42 -35.16 -20.52 -7.74
CA LEU A 42 -34.44 -19.73 -6.74
C LEU A 42 -33.06 -19.31 -7.25
N ASN A 43 -32.35 -20.16 -7.99
CA ASN A 43 -31.09 -19.80 -8.65
C ASN A 43 -31.30 -18.74 -9.73
N PHE A 44 -32.33 -18.87 -10.58
CA PHE A 44 -32.64 -17.84 -11.58
C PHE A 44 -33.04 -16.51 -10.94
N PHE A 45 -33.83 -16.54 -9.86
CA PHE A 45 -34.15 -15.36 -9.07
C PHE A 45 -32.89 -14.72 -8.46
N ARG A 46 -31.97 -15.53 -7.95
CA ARG A 46 -30.67 -15.06 -7.45
C ARG A 46 -29.82 -14.43 -8.55
N GLU A 47 -29.77 -15.03 -9.74
CA GLU A 47 -29.05 -14.46 -10.89
C GLU A 47 -29.67 -13.14 -11.36
N ASP A 48 -31.00 -13.07 -11.48
CA ASP A 48 -31.72 -11.88 -11.96
C ASP A 48 -31.61 -10.72 -10.95
N ASN A 49 -31.49 -11.03 -9.66
CA ASN A 49 -31.25 -10.05 -8.59
C ASN A 49 -29.76 -9.87 -8.25
N ASP A 50 -28.86 -10.47 -9.03
CA ASP A 50 -27.40 -10.45 -8.81
C ASP A 50 -26.94 -10.93 -7.41
N ILE A 51 -27.78 -11.71 -6.75
CA ILE A 51 -27.53 -12.44 -5.51
C ILE A 51 -26.81 -13.75 -5.85
N GLN A 52 -25.80 -13.70 -6.73
CA GLN A 52 -24.87 -14.82 -6.80
C GLN A 52 -24.24 -14.98 -5.41
N LYS A 53 -24.00 -16.23 -4.99
CA LYS A 53 -23.12 -16.51 -3.85
C LYS A 53 -21.72 -16.08 -4.25
N ASN A 54 -21.45 -14.77 -4.23
CA ASN A 54 -20.11 -14.25 -4.36
C ASN A 54 -19.32 -14.89 -3.23
N HIS A 55 -18.44 -15.81 -3.58
CA HIS A 55 -17.55 -16.44 -2.63
C HIS A 55 -16.50 -15.39 -2.26
N TYR A 56 -16.82 -14.56 -1.27
CA TYR A 56 -15.88 -13.59 -0.74
C TYR A 56 -14.84 -14.32 0.11
N LEU A 57 -13.58 -14.14 -0.25
CA LEU A 57 -12.45 -14.59 0.55
C LEU A 57 -12.42 -13.87 1.90
N LEU A 58 -11.64 -14.45 2.82
CA LEU A 58 -11.31 -13.78 4.07
C LEU A 58 -10.50 -12.52 3.78
N PHE A 59 -10.67 -11.51 4.62
CA PHE A 59 -9.89 -10.28 4.53
C PHE A 59 -8.38 -10.58 4.65
N LYS A 60 -8.02 -11.59 5.44
CA LYS A 60 -6.66 -12.14 5.53
C LYS A 60 -6.09 -12.54 4.18
N GLU A 61 -6.81 -13.41 3.49
CA GLU A 61 -6.41 -13.97 2.19
C GLU A 61 -6.32 -12.85 1.15
N CYS A 62 -7.22 -11.87 1.21
CA CYS A 62 -7.17 -10.68 0.37
C CYS A 62 -5.91 -9.84 0.63
N LEU A 63 -5.52 -9.64 1.88
CA LEU A 63 -4.29 -8.90 2.21
C LEU A 63 -3.03 -9.64 1.76
N GLU A 64 -2.99 -10.96 1.94
CA GLU A 64 -1.88 -11.80 1.50
C GLU A 64 -1.76 -11.81 -0.03
N ARG A 65 -2.88 -12.01 -0.72
CA ARG A 65 -2.95 -11.90 -2.18
C ARG A 65 -2.52 -10.52 -2.68
N TYR A 66 -2.99 -9.45 -2.04
CA TYR A 66 -2.57 -8.08 -2.37
C TYR A 66 -1.07 -7.85 -2.18
N ARG A 67 -0.48 -8.43 -1.12
CA ARG A 67 0.96 -8.37 -0.89
C ARG A 67 1.73 -9.04 -2.04
N ASP A 68 1.29 -10.22 -2.44
CA ASP A 68 2.04 -11.08 -3.36
C ASP A 68 1.83 -10.69 -4.82
N GLU A 69 0.64 -10.22 -5.21
CA GLU A 69 0.34 -9.80 -6.59
C GLU A 69 0.69 -8.34 -6.85
N ILE A 70 0.43 -7.43 -5.89
CA ILE A 70 0.50 -5.98 -6.15
C ILE A 70 1.71 -5.33 -5.47
N VAL A 71 1.93 -5.60 -4.18
CA VAL A 71 2.97 -4.92 -3.41
C VAL A 71 4.37 -5.31 -3.87
N ILE A 72 4.57 -6.53 -4.38
CA ILE A 72 5.86 -7.01 -4.86
C ILE A 72 6.46 -6.13 -5.97
N HIS A 73 5.62 -5.55 -6.81
CA HIS A 73 6.01 -4.67 -7.93
C HIS A 73 6.23 -3.22 -7.51
N LYS A 74 5.90 -2.85 -6.26
CA LYS A 74 6.08 -1.48 -5.77
C LYS A 74 7.48 -1.25 -5.24
N ARG A 75 8.02 -0.05 -5.49
CA ARG A 75 9.27 0.43 -4.85
C ARG A 75 9.18 0.42 -3.31
N SER A 76 7.98 0.63 -2.76
CA SER A 76 7.68 0.64 -1.33
C SER A 76 7.45 -0.75 -0.72
N ARG A 77 7.71 -1.85 -1.45
CA ARG A 77 7.39 -3.23 -1.03
C ARG A 77 7.76 -3.56 0.41
N VAL A 78 8.99 -3.22 0.83
CA VAL A 78 9.50 -3.55 2.18
C VAL A 78 8.66 -2.88 3.27
N MET A 79 8.30 -1.61 3.06
CA MET A 79 7.47 -0.86 4.02
C MET A 79 6.02 -1.33 3.97
N GLU A 80 5.44 -1.50 2.78
CA GLU A 80 4.04 -1.94 2.63
C GLU A 80 3.83 -3.35 3.18
N THR A 81 4.73 -4.30 2.91
CA THR A 81 4.69 -5.65 3.48
C THR A 81 4.72 -5.61 5.01
N LYS A 82 5.56 -4.75 5.61
CA LYS A 82 5.58 -4.55 7.05
C LYS A 82 4.26 -3.98 7.58
N LEU A 83 3.66 -3.01 6.88
CA LEU A 83 2.34 -2.47 7.25
C LEU A 83 1.23 -3.52 7.14
N ILE A 84 1.25 -4.36 6.10
CA ILE A 84 0.33 -5.49 5.94
C ILE A 84 0.51 -6.47 7.09
N SER A 85 1.74 -6.79 7.51
CA SER A 85 1.97 -7.66 8.66
C SER A 85 1.37 -7.13 9.97
N TYR A 86 1.26 -5.80 10.12
CA TYR A 86 0.55 -5.20 11.25
C TYR A 86 -0.97 -5.30 11.10
N LEU A 87 -1.48 -5.09 9.88
CA LEU A 87 -2.91 -5.25 9.59
C LEU A 87 -3.38 -6.69 9.81
N LEU A 88 -2.57 -7.69 9.45
CA LEU A 88 -2.89 -9.11 9.63
C LEU A 88 -3.07 -9.53 11.10
N LYS A 89 -2.63 -8.71 12.06
CA LYS A 89 -2.83 -8.95 13.50
C LYS A 89 -4.15 -8.40 14.04
N GLU A 90 -4.91 -7.70 13.21
CA GLU A 90 -6.18 -7.09 13.62
C GLU A 90 -7.32 -8.11 13.58
N SER A 91 -8.30 -7.97 14.49
CA SER A 91 -9.40 -8.94 14.63
C SER A 91 -10.31 -9.05 13.40
N PHE A 92 -10.51 -7.95 12.67
CA PHE A 92 -11.39 -7.92 11.49
C PHE A 92 -10.84 -8.70 10.29
N VAL A 93 -9.60 -9.17 10.34
CA VAL A 93 -8.95 -9.96 9.29
C VAL A 93 -9.60 -11.33 9.11
N SER A 94 -10.20 -11.85 10.18
CA SER A 94 -10.93 -13.12 10.17
C SER A 94 -12.33 -13.02 9.57
N TYR A 95 -12.81 -11.81 9.27
CA TYR A 95 -14.08 -11.63 8.58
C TYR A 95 -13.91 -11.82 7.07
N LYS A 96 -14.99 -12.25 6.41
CA LYS A 96 -15.03 -12.20 4.94
C LYS A 96 -15.02 -10.75 4.48
N LEU A 97 -14.47 -10.52 3.29
CA LEU A 97 -14.27 -9.19 2.74
C LEU A 97 -15.54 -8.33 2.70
N ASN A 98 -16.70 -8.95 2.49
CA ASN A 98 -18.02 -8.30 2.44
C ASN A 98 -18.61 -7.92 3.80
N PHE A 99 -18.11 -8.49 4.91
CA PHE A 99 -18.58 -8.16 6.27
C PHE A 99 -17.77 -7.03 6.92
N VAL A 100 -16.68 -6.60 6.30
CA VAL A 100 -15.88 -5.48 6.80
C VAL A 100 -16.48 -4.18 6.26
N ASP A 101 -17.32 -3.55 7.08
CA ASP A 101 -18.01 -2.30 6.77
C ASP A 101 -17.23 -1.05 7.24
N SER A 102 -17.80 0.13 7.00
CA SER A 102 -17.21 1.40 7.44
C SER A 102 -17.13 1.51 8.97
N ARG A 103 -18.01 0.84 9.72
CA ARG A 103 -18.03 0.85 11.19
C ARG A 103 -16.83 0.10 11.76
N VAL A 104 -16.54 -1.09 11.23
CA VAL A 104 -15.37 -1.90 11.60
C VAL A 104 -14.08 -1.13 11.33
N VAL A 105 -13.97 -0.49 10.17
CA VAL A 105 -12.79 0.33 9.83
C VAL A 105 -12.69 1.59 10.70
N ALA A 106 -13.81 2.23 11.05
CA ALA A 106 -13.82 3.37 11.97
C ALA A 106 -13.38 2.97 13.38
N GLN A 107 -13.88 1.85 13.92
CA GLN A 107 -13.43 1.31 15.20
C GLN A 107 -11.93 0.99 15.19
N TYR A 108 -11.44 0.42 14.09
CA TYR A 108 -10.00 0.21 13.90
C TYR A 108 -9.23 1.54 13.95
N ARG A 109 -9.67 2.55 13.20
CA ARG A 109 -9.05 3.89 13.17
C ARG A 109 -8.96 4.46 14.59
N ASP A 110 -10.06 4.46 15.33
CA ASP A 110 -10.14 5.11 16.64
C ASP A 110 -9.29 4.38 17.67
N ARG A 111 -9.26 3.05 17.65
CA ARG A 111 -8.33 2.26 18.47
C ARG A 111 -6.88 2.51 18.08
N ALA A 112 -6.57 2.53 16.79
CA ALA A 112 -5.21 2.73 16.30
C ALA A 112 -4.68 4.13 16.62
N LEU A 113 -5.54 5.15 16.66
CA LEU A 113 -5.17 6.52 17.04
C LEU A 113 -4.76 6.65 18.51
N LYS A 114 -5.20 5.74 19.39
CA LYS A 114 -4.76 5.73 20.81
C LYS A 114 -3.28 5.40 20.96
N THR A 115 -2.70 4.65 20.03
CA THR A 115 -1.31 4.16 20.12
C THR A 115 -0.40 4.67 19.01
N LEU A 116 -0.97 5.09 17.88
CA LEU A 116 -0.21 5.47 16.68
C LEU A 116 -0.48 6.91 16.28
N LYS A 117 0.55 7.55 15.71
CA LYS A 117 0.42 8.86 15.08
C LYS A 117 -0.56 8.83 13.89
N SER A 118 -1.29 9.92 13.68
CA SER A 118 -2.25 10.08 12.58
C SER A 118 -1.69 9.70 11.20
N SER A 119 -0.43 10.05 10.91
CA SER A 119 0.22 9.69 9.64
C SER A 119 0.40 8.18 9.46
N SER A 120 0.64 7.43 10.53
CA SER A 120 0.77 5.97 10.50
C SER A 120 -0.58 5.30 10.28
N VAL A 121 -1.63 5.76 10.96
CA VAL A 121 -3.00 5.26 10.74
C VAL A 121 -3.44 5.52 9.29
N ARG A 122 -3.20 6.74 8.76
CA ARG A 122 -3.50 7.07 7.35
C ARG A 122 -2.80 6.13 6.36
N ARG A 123 -1.54 5.77 6.59
CA ARG A 123 -0.80 4.83 5.71
C ARG A 123 -1.42 3.43 5.72
N ARG A 124 -1.83 2.94 6.89
CA ARG A 124 -2.52 1.64 7.00
C ARG A 124 -3.88 1.67 6.31
N LEU A 125 -4.66 2.73 6.51
CA LEU A 125 -5.94 2.94 5.81
C LEU A 125 -5.77 3.04 4.29
N ALA A 126 -4.67 3.63 3.80
CA ALA A 126 -4.39 3.72 2.37
C ALA A 126 -4.17 2.33 1.74
N ILE A 127 -3.51 1.41 2.44
CA ILE A 127 -3.34 0.02 2.00
C ILE A 127 -4.69 -0.67 1.89
N ILE A 128 -5.53 -0.58 2.92
CA ILE A 128 -6.87 -1.15 2.91
C ILE A 128 -7.67 -0.58 1.74
N SER A 129 -7.68 0.74 1.58
CA SER A 129 -8.41 1.42 0.50
C SER A 129 -7.95 0.96 -0.89
N HIS A 130 -6.65 0.80 -1.11
CA HIS A 130 -6.12 0.36 -2.40
C HIS A 130 -6.46 -1.12 -2.65
N MET A 131 -6.33 -1.97 -1.63
CA MET A 131 -6.75 -3.37 -1.71
C MET A 131 -8.22 -3.51 -2.12
N TYR A 132 -9.16 -2.75 -1.52
CA TYR A 132 -10.57 -2.76 -1.94
C TYR A 132 -10.77 -2.29 -3.39
N THR A 133 -9.95 -1.35 -3.85
CA THR A 133 -10.00 -0.85 -5.23
C THR A 133 -9.58 -1.94 -6.21
N ILE A 134 -8.51 -2.68 -5.92
CA ILE A 134 -8.04 -3.83 -6.70
C ILE A 134 -9.06 -4.98 -6.62
N ALA A 135 -9.58 -5.28 -5.44
CA ALA A 135 -10.59 -6.32 -5.24
C ALA A 135 -11.84 -6.08 -6.09
N LYS A 136 -12.27 -4.82 -6.21
CA LYS A 136 -13.41 -4.44 -7.06
C LYS A 136 -13.07 -4.50 -8.55
N LYS A 137 -11.91 -3.96 -8.96
CA LYS A 137 -11.56 -3.78 -10.39
C LYS A 137 -10.98 -5.03 -11.04
N GLU A 138 -10.10 -5.73 -10.34
CA GLU A 138 -9.29 -6.83 -10.91
C GLU A 138 -9.78 -8.20 -10.44
N TRP A 139 -10.18 -8.32 -9.16
CA TRP A 139 -10.66 -9.61 -8.63
C TRP A 139 -12.16 -9.84 -8.83
N GLY A 140 -12.89 -8.88 -9.39
CA GLY A 140 -14.31 -9.02 -9.73
C GLY A 140 -15.27 -9.04 -8.53
N TYR A 141 -14.82 -8.65 -7.32
CA TYR A 141 -15.70 -8.61 -6.16
C TYR A 141 -16.67 -7.44 -6.20
N LYS A 142 -17.96 -7.73 -6.08
CA LYS A 142 -19.02 -6.72 -5.92
C LYS A 142 -19.04 -6.23 -4.48
N ILE A 143 -18.16 -5.27 -4.17
CA ILE A 143 -18.00 -4.64 -2.86
C ILE A 143 -17.78 -3.14 -3.00
N GLU A 144 -18.11 -2.41 -1.95
CA GLU A 144 -17.72 -1.01 -1.79
C GLU A 144 -16.50 -0.87 -0.90
N ASN A 145 -15.78 0.24 -1.05
CA ASN A 145 -14.60 0.51 -0.24
C ASN A 145 -15.02 1.19 1.07
N PRO A 146 -14.93 0.51 2.23
CA PRO A 146 -15.36 1.06 3.51
C PRO A 146 -14.52 2.26 3.96
N VAL A 147 -13.28 2.38 3.47
CA VAL A 147 -12.35 3.47 3.84
C VAL A 147 -12.78 4.82 3.24
N LEU A 148 -13.54 4.81 2.14
CA LEU A 148 -14.04 6.04 1.53
C LEU A 148 -15.19 6.64 2.34
N ASN A 149 -15.92 5.79 3.08
CA ASN A 149 -17.08 6.17 3.87
C ASN A 149 -16.72 6.54 5.33
N ILE A 150 -15.44 6.81 5.62
CA ILE A 150 -14.98 7.23 6.94
C ILE A 150 -14.19 8.53 6.89
N ARG A 151 -14.31 9.33 7.96
CA ARG A 151 -13.43 10.50 8.16
C ARG A 151 -12.00 10.04 8.44
N LYS A 152 -11.06 10.44 7.59
CA LYS A 152 -9.63 10.11 7.78
C LYS A 152 -9.02 11.00 8.88
N PRO A 153 -8.05 10.49 9.67
CA PRO A 153 -7.35 11.30 10.67
C PRO A 153 -6.70 12.54 10.05
N ARG A 154 -6.65 13.68 10.75
CA ARG A 154 -5.99 14.90 10.24
C ARG A 154 -4.52 14.62 9.94
N SER A 155 -4.04 15.11 8.80
CA SER A 155 -2.60 15.05 8.50
C SER A 155 -1.87 16.03 9.42
N PRO A 156 -0.73 15.65 10.04
CA PRO A 156 0.10 16.63 10.72
C PRO A 156 0.56 17.69 9.73
N GLU A 157 0.81 18.90 10.24
CA GLU A 157 1.36 19.99 9.44
C GLU A 157 2.77 19.65 8.94
N PRO A 158 3.14 20.11 7.73
CA PRO A 158 4.48 19.93 7.22
C PRO A 158 5.47 20.67 8.12
N ARG A 159 6.66 20.07 8.29
CA ARG A 159 7.76 20.73 9.00
C ARG A 159 8.42 21.72 8.05
N ASN A 160 8.44 23.00 8.41
CA ASN A 160 9.06 24.08 7.62
C ASN A 160 10.36 24.63 8.23
N ARG A 161 10.81 24.08 9.36
CA ARG A 161 12.06 24.50 10.04
C ARG A 161 13.27 24.29 9.11
N ARG A 162 14.14 25.29 9.05
CA ARG A 162 15.46 25.24 8.42
C ARG A 162 16.55 25.43 9.49
N PHE A 163 17.73 24.89 9.24
CA PHE A 163 18.88 25.09 10.12
C PHE A 163 19.35 26.54 10.02
N ALA A 164 19.67 27.15 11.16
CA ALA A 164 20.36 28.44 11.20
C ALA A 164 21.86 28.28 10.95
N ASP A 165 22.54 29.35 10.56
CA ASP A 165 23.97 29.30 10.18
C ASP A 165 24.85 28.78 11.32
N HIS A 166 24.58 29.18 12.56
CA HIS A 166 25.32 28.70 13.73
C HIS A 166 25.10 27.19 14.00
N GLU A 167 23.94 26.64 13.64
CA GLU A 167 23.67 25.19 13.76
C GLU A 167 24.41 24.41 12.67
N LEU A 168 24.43 24.95 11.44
CA LEU A 168 25.20 24.39 10.33
C LEU A 168 26.69 24.41 10.65
N ASP A 169 27.20 25.48 11.24
CA ASP A 169 28.59 25.59 11.68
C ASP A 169 28.93 24.52 12.72
N LYS A 170 28.06 24.28 13.72
CA LYS A 170 28.26 23.16 14.66
C LYS A 170 28.28 21.80 13.97
N LEU A 171 27.38 21.58 13.00
CA LEU A 171 27.30 20.31 12.27
C LEU A 171 28.51 20.07 11.38
N VAL A 172 29.04 21.11 10.74
CA VAL A 172 30.16 21.01 9.80
C VAL A 172 31.50 21.09 10.51
N LYS A 173 31.74 22.11 11.34
CA LYS A 173 33.04 22.36 11.99
C LYS A 173 33.20 21.65 13.33
N GLY A 174 32.12 21.10 13.89
CA GLY A 174 32.14 20.45 15.18
C GLY A 174 33.04 19.21 15.26
N ASN A 175 33.69 19.04 16.42
CA ASN A 175 34.68 17.98 16.67
C ASN A 175 34.07 16.56 16.72
N ARG A 176 32.76 16.43 16.95
CA ARG A 176 32.07 15.12 17.00
C ARG A 176 31.55 14.66 15.64
N THR A 177 31.62 15.50 14.61
CA THR A 177 31.25 15.12 13.26
C THR A 177 32.36 14.29 12.64
N SER A 178 32.07 13.03 12.33
CA SER A 178 33.04 12.18 11.62
C SER A 178 33.35 12.76 10.23
N PRO A 179 34.58 12.57 9.69
CA PRO A 179 34.95 13.08 8.38
C PRO A 179 33.95 12.69 7.29
N LYS A 180 33.52 11.42 7.29
CA LYS A 180 32.49 10.90 6.37
C LYS A 180 31.16 11.63 6.50
N LEU A 181 30.66 11.86 7.72
CA LEU A 181 29.41 12.57 7.95
C LEU A 181 29.52 14.04 7.53
N ARG A 182 30.67 14.67 7.78
CA ARG A 182 30.98 16.04 7.38
C ARG A 182 30.93 16.19 5.86
N SER A 183 31.59 15.31 5.11
CA SER A 183 31.54 15.32 3.64
C SER A 183 30.12 15.16 3.12
N ILE A 184 29.34 14.23 3.68
CA ILE A 184 27.94 14.03 3.30
C ILE A 184 27.08 15.28 3.57
N ILE A 185 27.25 15.93 4.73
CA ILE A 185 26.52 17.15 5.08
C ILE A 185 26.88 18.28 4.11
N GLN A 186 28.17 18.49 3.84
CA GLN A 186 28.63 19.54 2.93
C GLN A 186 28.14 19.29 1.49
N ILE A 187 28.22 18.06 0.99
CA ILE A 187 27.68 17.71 -0.33
C ILE A 187 26.16 17.95 -0.37
N ALA A 188 25.44 17.60 0.70
CA ALA A 188 23.99 17.84 0.77
C ALA A 188 23.64 19.34 0.73
N LEU A 189 24.43 20.18 1.39
CA LEU A 189 24.24 21.64 1.37
C LEU A 189 24.54 22.24 -0.01
N GLU A 190 25.60 21.79 -0.68
CA GLU A 190 26.00 22.32 -1.99
C GLU A 190 25.10 21.86 -3.13
N THR A 191 24.57 20.62 -3.07
CA THR A 191 23.87 19.99 -4.21
C THR A 191 22.36 19.89 -4.03
N ALA A 192 21.85 20.09 -2.81
CA ALA A 192 20.45 19.87 -2.44
C ALA A 192 19.89 18.49 -2.84
N MET A 193 20.78 17.50 -3.05
CA MET A 193 20.39 16.16 -3.43
C MET A 193 19.67 15.43 -2.30
N ARG A 194 18.83 14.46 -2.65
CA ARG A 194 18.23 13.59 -1.63
C ARG A 194 19.32 12.72 -1.00
N GLN A 195 19.17 12.41 0.29
CA GLN A 195 20.08 11.52 1.02
C GLN A 195 20.41 10.22 0.25
N SER A 196 19.39 9.57 -0.33
CA SER A 196 19.59 8.34 -1.09
C SER A 196 20.32 8.52 -2.41
N GLU A 197 20.24 9.72 -3.01
CA GLU A 197 20.96 10.07 -4.23
C GLU A 197 22.45 10.26 -3.87
N ILE A 198 22.76 11.04 -2.83
CA ILE A 198 24.13 11.27 -2.33
C ILE A 198 24.85 9.95 -2.00
N LEU A 199 24.19 9.05 -1.28
CA LEU A 199 24.79 7.77 -0.86
C LEU A 199 25.10 6.82 -2.03
N ARG A 200 24.51 7.03 -3.21
CA ARG A 200 24.64 6.16 -4.38
C ARG A 200 25.52 6.74 -5.48
N VAL A 201 25.99 7.97 -5.32
CA VAL A 201 26.89 8.60 -6.30
C VAL A 201 28.12 7.73 -6.47
N LYS A 202 28.44 7.43 -7.72
CA LYS A 202 29.70 6.78 -8.11
C LYS A 202 30.63 7.79 -8.78
N PRO A 203 31.95 7.57 -8.74
CA PRO A 203 32.90 8.39 -9.50
C PRO A 203 32.56 8.46 -10.99
N GLU A 204 32.10 7.35 -11.58
CA GLU A 204 31.68 7.23 -12.99
C GLU A 204 30.50 8.15 -13.37
N ASP A 205 29.68 8.56 -12.40
CA ASP A 205 28.53 9.42 -12.64
C ASP A 205 28.92 10.91 -12.80
N ILE A 206 30.18 11.26 -12.48
CA ILE A 206 30.71 12.62 -12.49
C ILE A 206 31.45 12.84 -13.81
N ASN A 207 31.00 13.82 -14.59
CA ASN A 207 31.66 14.21 -15.83
C ASN A 207 31.91 15.72 -15.84
N GLY A 208 33.15 16.14 -15.62
CA GLY A 208 33.51 17.56 -15.51
C GLY A 208 32.73 18.26 -14.39
N ASN A 209 31.83 19.17 -14.76
CA ASN A 209 31.02 19.96 -13.83
C ASN A 209 29.57 19.48 -13.71
N ILE A 210 29.25 18.27 -14.18
CA ILE A 210 27.91 17.70 -14.10
C ILE A 210 27.93 16.35 -13.39
N LEU A 211 26.85 16.06 -12.67
CA LEU A 211 26.59 14.78 -12.03
C LEU A 211 25.32 14.17 -12.60
N PHE A 212 25.42 12.96 -13.14
CA PHE A 212 24.27 12.19 -13.57
C PHE A 212 23.69 11.39 -12.39
N ILE A 213 22.38 11.51 -12.14
CA ILE A 213 21.70 10.78 -11.06
C ILE A 213 20.77 9.74 -11.69
N PRO A 214 21.20 8.47 -11.85
CA PRO A 214 20.44 7.45 -12.55
C PRO A 214 19.18 7.02 -11.79
N ILE A 215 19.25 6.96 -10.45
CA ILE A 215 18.16 6.45 -9.61
C ILE A 215 17.62 7.57 -8.73
N THR A 216 16.38 7.99 -9.01
CA THR A 216 15.68 9.01 -8.22
C THR A 216 14.27 8.56 -7.86
N LYS A 217 13.60 9.34 -7.00
CA LYS A 217 12.18 9.16 -6.70
C LYS A 217 11.29 9.35 -7.94
N THR A 218 11.68 10.23 -8.86
CA THR A 218 10.88 10.63 -10.02
C THR A 218 11.51 10.10 -11.31
N LYS A 219 12.35 10.91 -11.98
CA LYS A 219 13.05 10.59 -13.23
C LYS A 219 14.56 10.80 -13.05
N PRO A 220 15.40 10.02 -13.77
CA PRO A 220 16.83 10.30 -13.83
C PRO A 220 17.06 11.75 -14.29
N ARG A 221 18.10 12.39 -13.75
CA ARG A 221 18.42 13.78 -14.10
C ARG A 221 19.91 14.04 -13.97
N THR A 222 20.39 15.00 -14.74
CA THR A 222 21.74 15.56 -14.59
C THR A 222 21.63 16.87 -13.81
N ILE A 223 22.54 17.10 -12.88
CA ILE A 223 22.64 18.37 -12.14
C ILE A 223 24.02 19.03 -12.39
N PRO A 224 24.08 20.36 -12.51
CA PRO A 224 25.36 21.06 -12.50
C PRO A 224 25.95 21.04 -11.08
N LEU A 225 27.27 20.97 -10.99
CA LEU A 225 28.04 21.00 -9.75
C LEU A 225 28.81 22.31 -9.64
N THR A 226 28.86 22.86 -8.43
CA THR A 226 29.77 23.95 -8.09
C THR A 226 31.21 23.42 -7.98
N LEU A 227 32.21 24.28 -8.12
CA LEU A 227 33.63 23.91 -7.94
C LEU A 227 33.87 23.26 -6.55
N LYS A 228 33.19 23.78 -5.53
CA LYS A 228 33.22 23.24 -4.17
C LYS A 228 32.58 21.84 -4.11
N ALA A 229 31.44 21.62 -4.76
CA ALA A 229 30.82 20.30 -4.82
C ALA A 229 31.72 19.26 -5.53
N ILE A 230 32.38 19.65 -6.62
CA ILE A 230 33.34 18.79 -7.34
C ILE A 230 34.51 18.41 -6.41
N SER A 231 35.10 19.39 -5.74
CA SER A 231 36.18 19.13 -4.78
C SER A 231 35.75 18.18 -3.65
N LEU A 232 34.57 18.38 -3.08
CA LEU A 232 34.04 17.52 -2.02
C LEU A 232 33.76 16.08 -2.50
N LEU A 233 33.25 15.93 -3.71
CA LEU A 233 32.97 14.61 -4.29
C LEU A 233 34.26 13.87 -4.64
N ASN A 234 35.25 14.54 -5.23
CA ASN A 234 36.54 13.94 -5.59
C ASN A 234 37.37 13.54 -4.35
N ASN A 235 37.23 14.29 -3.24
CA ASN A 235 37.92 13.99 -1.99
C ASN A 235 37.16 12.98 -1.10
N ALA A 236 35.98 12.53 -1.50
CA ALA A 236 35.18 11.58 -0.73
C ALA A 236 35.38 10.14 -1.23
N GLU A 237 35.31 9.18 -0.30
CA GLU A 237 35.26 7.76 -0.65
C GLU A 237 33.87 7.38 -1.19
N LEU A 238 33.71 7.48 -2.51
CA LEU A 238 32.49 7.15 -3.23
C LEU A 238 32.51 5.70 -3.75
N PRO A 239 31.37 4.97 -3.71
CA PRO A 239 30.11 5.33 -3.06
C PRO A 239 30.23 5.25 -1.53
N PHE A 240 29.48 6.10 -0.83
CA PHE A 240 29.49 6.10 0.63
C PHE A 240 29.01 4.75 1.19
N ASN A 241 29.93 3.99 1.79
CA ASN A 241 29.61 2.71 2.44
C ASN A 241 28.86 2.91 3.78
N ILE A 242 27.63 3.42 3.73
CA ILE A 242 26.73 3.61 4.88
C ILE A 242 25.29 3.54 4.40
N THR A 243 24.43 2.85 5.16
CA THR A 243 23.00 2.80 4.85
C THR A 243 22.31 4.12 5.20
N GLY A 244 21.26 4.49 4.46
CA GLY A 244 20.48 5.70 4.76
C GLY A 244 19.88 5.72 6.18
N ASN A 245 19.53 4.55 6.72
CA ASN A 245 19.06 4.44 8.10
C ASN A 245 20.18 4.70 9.12
N ALA A 246 21.37 4.14 8.89
CA ALA A 246 22.53 4.39 9.75
C ALA A 246 22.94 5.87 9.71
N LEU A 247 23.00 6.47 8.51
CA LEU A 247 23.28 7.90 8.33
C LEU A 247 22.27 8.76 9.08
N SER A 248 20.97 8.48 8.92
CA SER A 248 19.91 9.24 9.61
C SER A 248 19.99 9.11 11.14
N LYS A 249 20.36 7.94 11.66
CA LYS A 249 20.56 7.74 13.10
C LYS A 249 21.80 8.49 13.61
N GLN A 250 22.91 8.45 12.87
CA GLN A 250 24.12 9.19 13.22
C GLN A 250 23.86 10.70 13.22
N PHE A 251 23.18 11.21 12.19
CA PHE A 251 22.81 12.62 12.11
C PHE A 251 21.92 13.07 13.28
N ARG A 252 20.90 12.27 13.67
CA ARG A 252 20.09 12.59 14.85
C ARG A 252 20.87 12.58 16.15
N LYS A 253 21.80 11.63 16.32
CA LYS A 253 22.69 11.61 17.49
C LYS A 253 23.57 12.86 17.54
N LEU A 254 24.07 13.30 16.39
CA LEU A 254 24.87 14.52 16.26
C LEU A 254 24.05 15.77 16.62
N CYS A 255 22.83 15.89 16.08
CA CYS A 255 21.93 16.99 16.40
C CYS A 255 21.61 17.04 17.91
N LYS A 256 21.30 15.89 18.51
CA LYS A 256 21.09 15.79 19.96
C LYS A 256 22.31 16.21 20.77
N HIS A 257 23.52 15.85 20.33
CA HIS A 257 24.75 16.24 21.01
C HIS A 257 24.97 17.76 20.98
N TYR A 258 24.66 18.41 19.85
CA TYR A 258 24.79 19.87 19.71
C TYR A 258 23.59 20.67 20.23
N GLY A 259 22.60 20.01 20.85
CA GLY A 259 21.39 20.66 21.37
C GLY A 259 20.49 21.22 20.27
N ILE A 260 20.57 20.68 19.05
CA ILE A 260 19.76 21.14 17.92
C ILE A 260 18.39 20.45 18.01
N GLU A 261 17.38 21.21 18.43
CA GLU A 261 16.01 20.73 18.54
C GLU A 261 15.32 20.70 17.16
N ASP A 262 14.36 19.79 16.99
CA ASP A 262 13.56 19.66 15.76
C ASP A 262 14.33 19.52 14.43
N ALA A 263 15.51 18.88 14.48
CA ALA A 263 16.33 18.49 13.31
C ALA A 263 15.82 17.28 12.51
#